data_AF-A0A927C9E2-F1
#
_entry.id   AF-A0A927C9E2-F1
#
_cell.length_a   1.000
_cell.length_b   1.000
_cell.length_c   1.000
_cell.angle_alpha   90.00
_cell.angle_beta   90.00
_cell.angle_gamma   90.00
#
_symmetry.space_group_name_H-M   'P 1'
#
loop_
_entity.id
_entity.type
_entity.pdbx_description
1 polymer ?
#
loop_
_entity_poly.entity_id
_entity_poly.type
_entity_poly.pdbx_seq_one_letter_code
_entity_poly.pdbx_strand_id
1 'polypeptide(L)'
;MNNTIDKQWVSRKVQSLIAISEELISFLQTKQGEDGTIRITLKDLAAELKTSVPSATERLDRLIDFGLVRRIDSRSYQMVHTNLAQTPLTKIEELMQVVSDVPSSSYKQQAEALGISVEELEIVYGYFVLLLK
;
A
#
# COMPACT_ATOMS: atom_id res chain seq x y z
N MET A 1 -30.18 -3.78 3.71
CA MET A 1 -28.87 -4.38 3.41
C MET A 1 -27.85 -3.72 4.32
N ASN A 2 -27.37 -4.41 5.37
CA ASN A 2 -26.27 -3.92 6.19
C ASN A 2 -24.97 -4.13 5.42
N ASN A 3 -24.52 -3.10 4.70
CA ASN A 3 -23.13 -3.01 4.22
C ASN A 3 -22.26 -2.54 5.39
N THR A 4 -22.13 -3.37 6.42
CA THR A 4 -21.16 -3.11 7.48
C THR A 4 -19.86 -3.75 7.01
N ILE A 5 -18.92 -2.94 6.51
CA ILE A 5 -17.55 -3.39 6.27
C ILE A 5 -17.01 -3.89 7.62
N ASP A 6 -16.68 -5.18 7.72
CA ASP A 6 -16.17 -5.77 8.95
C ASP A 6 -14.77 -5.21 9.23
N LYS A 7 -14.64 -4.49 10.35
CA LYS A 7 -13.38 -3.93 10.81
C LYS A 7 -12.28 -4.98 10.95
N GLN A 8 -12.62 -6.18 11.42
CA GLN A 8 -11.64 -7.26 11.55
C GLN A 8 -11.16 -7.75 10.18
N TRP A 9 -12.03 -7.79 9.18
CA TRP A 9 -11.65 -8.16 7.82
C TRP A 9 -10.70 -7.13 7.20
N VAL A 10 -11.00 -5.83 7.34
CA VAL A 10 -10.12 -4.76 6.83
C VAL A 10 -8.76 -4.81 7.52
N SER A 11 -8.71 -4.90 8.85
CA SER A 11 -7.45 -5.00 9.58
C SER A 11 -6.61 -6.19 9.12
N ARG A 12 -7.21 -7.38 8.96
CA ARG A 12 -6.47 -8.54 8.44
C ARG A 12 -5.95 -8.30 7.01
N LYS A 13 -6.74 -7.66 6.15
CA LYS A 13 -6.32 -7.35 4.77
C LYS A 13 -5.17 -6.34 4.76
N VAL A 14 -5.24 -5.28 5.57
CA VAL A 14 -4.16 -4.28 5.75
C VAL A 14 -2.88 -4.94 6.27
N GLN A 15 -2.95 -5.72 7.35
CA GLN A 15 -1.78 -6.37 7.92
C GLN A 15 -1.12 -7.37 6.96
N SER A 16 -1.92 -8.15 6.23
CA SER A 16 -1.43 -9.04 5.17
C SER A 16 -0.73 -8.26 4.05
N LEU A 17 -1.29 -7.13 3.65
CA LEU A 17 -0.72 -6.25 2.63
C LEU A 17 0.60 -5.64 3.08
N ILE A 18 0.69 -5.19 4.34
CA ILE A 18 1.92 -4.67 4.94
C ILE A 18 2.99 -5.76 4.91
N ALA A 19 2.70 -6.95 5.44
CA ALA A 19 3.67 -8.04 5.49
C ALA A 19 4.20 -8.45 4.10
N ILE A 20 3.31 -8.59 3.11
CA ILE A 20 3.69 -8.90 1.73
C ILE A 20 4.54 -7.76 1.13
N SER A 21 4.20 -6.51 1.45
CA SER A 21 4.94 -5.35 0.96
C SER A 21 6.33 -5.26 1.58
N GLU A 22 6.49 -5.57 2.87
CA GLU A 22 7.79 -5.61 3.55
C GLU A 22 8.72 -6.66 2.96
N GLU A 23 8.20 -7.86 2.70
CA GLU A 23 8.95 -8.95 2.07
C GLU A 23 9.44 -8.51 0.68
N LEU A 24 8.54 -7.93 -0.13
CA LEU A 24 8.87 -7.48 -1.46
C LEU A 24 9.85 -6.30 -1.45
N ILE A 25 9.66 -5.31 -0.58
CA ILE A 25 10.60 -4.20 -0.41
C ILE A 25 11.99 -4.71 -0.04
N SER A 26 12.08 -5.62 0.93
CA SER A 26 13.35 -6.20 1.38
C SER A 26 14.05 -6.90 0.23
N PHE A 27 13.32 -7.69 -0.55
CA PHE A 27 13.87 -8.34 -1.74
C PHE A 27 14.34 -7.33 -2.80
N LEU A 28 13.52 -6.33 -3.12
CA LEU A 28 13.86 -5.30 -4.11
C LEU A 28 15.10 -4.51 -3.71
N GLN A 29 15.29 -4.23 -2.42
CA GLN A 29 16.52 -3.62 -1.89
C GLN A 29 17.76 -4.47 -2.19
N THR A 30 17.66 -5.80 -2.12
CA THR A 30 18.80 -6.69 -2.49
C THR A 30 19.16 -6.66 -3.98
N LYS A 31 18.25 -6.17 -4.83
CA LYS A 31 18.42 -6.04 -6.28
C LYS A 31 18.73 -4.61 -6.72
N GLN A 32 18.84 -3.68 -5.78
CA GLN A 32 19.16 -2.29 -6.07
C GLN A 32 20.64 -2.17 -6.43
N GLY A 33 20.92 -1.60 -7.60
CA GLY A 33 22.28 -1.26 -8.03
C GLY A 33 22.82 -0.04 -7.30
N GLU A 34 24.12 0.22 -7.46
CA GLU A 34 24.79 1.41 -6.89
C GLU A 34 24.17 2.73 -7.36
N ASP A 35 23.53 2.73 -8.53
CA ASP A 35 22.80 3.87 -9.09
C ASP A 35 21.38 4.04 -8.50
N GLY A 36 21.02 3.25 -7.48
CA GLY A 36 19.70 3.26 -6.87
C GLY A 36 18.61 2.61 -7.72
N THR A 37 18.95 2.03 -8.88
CA THR A 37 18.00 1.40 -9.80
C THR A 37 17.89 -0.09 -9.55
N ILE A 38 16.67 -0.59 -9.43
CA ILE A 38 16.36 -2.01 -9.34
C ILE A 38 16.10 -2.53 -10.75
N ARG A 39 16.89 -3.52 -11.17
CA ARG A 39 16.77 -4.17 -12.48
C ARG A 39 16.33 -5.60 -12.29
N ILE A 40 15.04 -5.87 -12.55
CA ILE A 40 14.47 -7.20 -12.36
C ILE A 40 13.39 -7.48 -13.42
N THR A 41 13.35 -8.71 -13.92
CA THR A 41 12.25 -9.13 -14.78
C THR A 41 11.09 -9.66 -13.94
N LEU A 42 9.86 -9.54 -14.45
CA LEU A 42 8.68 -10.10 -13.78
C LEU A 42 8.76 -11.63 -13.61
N LYS A 43 9.53 -12.32 -14.47
CA LYS A 43 9.78 -13.76 -14.34
C LYS A 43 10.67 -14.07 -13.16
N ASP A 44 11.75 -13.31 -12.98
CA ASP A 44 12.67 -13.49 -11.86
C ASP A 44 11.98 -13.14 -10.54
N LEU A 45 11.17 -12.07 -10.55
CA LEU A 45 10.35 -11.69 -9.40
C LEU A 45 9.37 -12.80 -9.02
N ALA A 46 8.68 -13.40 -10.00
CA ALA A 46 7.74 -14.49 -9.75
C ALA A 46 8.43 -15.75 -9.21
N ALA A 47 9.62 -16.08 -9.73
CA ALA A 47 10.41 -17.19 -9.26
C ALA A 47 10.85 -16.99 -7.80
N GLU A 48 11.31 -15.79 -7.45
CA GLU A 48 11.70 -15.47 -6.08
C GLU A 48 10.50 -15.57 -5.11
N LEU A 49 9.39 -14.93 -5.45
CA LEU A 49 8.17 -14.91 -4.64
C LEU A 49 7.42 -16.25 -4.65
N LYS A 50 7.96 -17.28 -5.34
CA LYS A 50 7.34 -18.61 -5.53
C LYS A 50 5.88 -18.51 -5.96
N THR A 51 5.61 -17.61 -6.90
CA THR A 51 4.26 -17.28 -7.35
C THR A 51 4.19 -17.19 -8.88
N SER A 52 3.00 -16.94 -9.42
CA SER A 52 2.81 -16.77 -10.86
C SER A 52 3.27 -15.38 -11.31
N VAL A 53 3.65 -15.23 -12.58
CA VAL A 53 3.98 -13.91 -13.15
C VAL A 53 2.86 -12.89 -12.97
N PRO A 54 1.57 -13.21 -13.22
CA PRO A 54 0.47 -12.29 -12.92
C PRO A 54 0.41 -11.85 -11.44
N SER A 55 0.58 -12.77 -10.51
CA SER A 55 0.58 -12.48 -9.06
C SER A 55 1.76 -11.59 -8.66
N ALA A 56 2.95 -11.85 -9.20
CA ALA A 56 4.13 -11.03 -8.98
C ALA A 56 3.96 -9.61 -9.55
N THR A 57 3.39 -9.50 -10.75
CA THR A 57 3.04 -8.21 -11.38
C THR A 57 2.06 -7.44 -10.51
N GLU A 58 0.98 -8.07 -10.05
CA GLU A 58 -0.02 -7.42 -9.20
C GLU A 58 0.59 -6.90 -7.89
N ARG A 59 1.46 -7.67 -7.25
CA ARG A 59 2.16 -7.23 -6.03
C ARG A 59 3.08 -6.04 -6.29
N LEU A 60 3.81 -6.04 -7.42
CA LEU A 60 4.68 -4.93 -7.79
C LEU A 60 3.89 -3.67 -8.16
N ASP A 61 2.81 -3.82 -8.91
CA ASP A 61 1.93 -2.72 -9.29
C ASP A 61 1.27 -2.12 -8.03
N ARG A 62 0.92 -2.91 -7.02
CA ARG A 62 0.47 -2.39 -5.72
C ARG A 62 1.54 -1.53 -5.04
N LEU A 63 2.81 -1.93 -5.02
CA LEU A 63 3.87 -1.06 -4.48
C LEU A 63 4.02 0.25 -5.26
N ILE A 64 3.72 0.23 -6.56
CA ILE A 64 3.71 1.43 -7.41
C ILE A 64 2.53 2.32 -7.08
N ASP A 65 1.32 1.75 -6.99
CA ASP A 65 0.10 2.46 -6.59
C ASP A 65 0.23 3.07 -5.19
N PHE A 66 1.00 2.40 -4.32
CA PHE A 66 1.32 2.88 -2.98
C PHE A 66 2.48 3.89 -2.91
N GLY A 67 3.06 4.26 -4.06
CA GLY A 67 4.16 5.21 -4.13
C GLY A 67 5.45 4.74 -3.47
N LEU A 68 5.58 3.45 -3.14
CA LEU A 68 6.77 2.85 -2.54
C LEU A 68 7.85 2.58 -3.57
N VAL A 69 7.41 2.23 -4.79
CA VAL A 69 8.25 1.97 -5.94
C VAL A 69 7.79 2.83 -7.10
N ARG A 70 8.72 3.30 -7.92
CA ARG A 70 8.41 3.97 -9.18
C ARG A 70 8.98 3.16 -10.34
N ARG A 71 8.17 2.96 -11.38
CA ARG A 71 8.63 2.38 -12.64
C ARG A 71 9.41 3.44 -13.43
N ILE A 72 10.64 3.13 -13.82
CA ILE A 72 11.45 3.96 -14.71
C ILE A 72 11.19 3.56 -16.16
N ASP A 73 11.24 2.25 -16.43
CA ASP A 73 10.98 1.66 -17.73
C ASP A 73 10.35 0.26 -17.59
N SER A 74 10.26 -0.51 -18.68
CA SER A 74 9.64 -1.85 -18.68
C SER A 74 10.31 -2.89 -17.75
N ARG A 75 11.55 -2.68 -17.32
CA ARG A 75 12.37 -3.61 -16.52
C ARG A 75 13.15 -2.95 -15.38
N SER A 76 13.06 -1.62 -15.26
CA SER A 76 13.77 -0.85 -14.25
C SER A 76 12.81 -0.12 -13.32
N TYR A 77 13.12 -0.16 -12.03
CA TYR A 77 12.33 0.43 -10.97
C TYR A 77 13.23 1.20 -10.01
N GLN A 78 12.64 2.09 -9.21
CA GLN A 78 13.33 2.83 -8.16
C GLN A 78 12.54 2.75 -6.86
N MET A 79 13.23 2.51 -5.74
CA MET A 79 12.64 2.70 -4.41
C MET A 79 12.41 4.19 -4.16
N VAL A 80 11.18 4.56 -3.83
CA VAL A 80 10.82 5.93 -3.43
C VAL A 80 10.76 6.01 -1.91
N HIS A 81 10.03 5.07 -1.30
CA HIS A 81 9.91 4.93 0.14
C HIS A 81 10.12 3.47 0.53
N THR A 82 10.92 3.23 1.57
CA THR A 82 11.15 1.89 2.14
C THR A 82 10.37 1.69 3.44
N ASN A 83 9.84 2.77 4.01
CA ASN A 83 9.13 2.75 5.27
C ASN A 83 7.62 2.79 5.02
N LEU A 84 6.96 1.64 5.17
CA LEU A 84 5.50 1.54 5.07
C LEU A 84 4.78 2.38 6.13
N ALA A 85 5.40 2.65 7.28
CA ALA A 85 4.82 3.52 8.31
C ALA A 85 4.71 4.99 7.86
N GLN A 86 5.42 5.36 6.78
CA GLN A 86 5.29 6.67 6.14
C GLN A 86 4.27 6.67 5.01
N THR A 87 3.56 5.55 4.79
CA THR A 87 2.50 5.48 3.78
C THR A 87 1.11 5.63 4.40
N PRO A 88 0.13 6.14 3.61
CA PRO A 88 -1.28 6.21 3.97
C PRO A 88 -1.90 4.87 4.42
N LEU A 89 -1.30 3.72 4.08
CA LEU A 89 -1.77 2.38 4.49
C LEU A 89 -1.95 2.25 6.00
N THR A 90 -1.02 2.80 6.78
CA THR A 90 -1.07 2.69 8.24
C THR A 90 -2.20 3.52 8.85
N LYS A 91 -2.68 4.54 8.14
CA LYS A 91 -3.80 5.39 8.56
C LYS A 91 -5.16 4.80 8.22
N ILE A 92 -5.24 3.72 7.44
CA ILE A 92 -6.52 3.09 7.08
C ILE A 92 -7.25 2.54 8.31
N GLU A 93 -6.52 1.91 9.24
CA GLU A 93 -7.14 1.38 10.47
C GLU A 93 -7.64 2.48 11.40
N GLU A 94 -6.89 3.58 11.50
CA GLU A 94 -7.30 4.77 12.25
C GLU A 94 -8.53 5.43 11.60
N LEU A 95 -8.54 5.57 10.27
CA LEU A 95 -9.68 6.12 9.53
C LEU A 95 -10.95 5.29 9.75
N MET A 96 -10.83 3.96 9.70
CA MET A 96 -11.93 3.05 9.99
C MET A 96 -12.51 3.26 11.40
N GLN A 97 -11.64 3.52 12.39
CA GLN A 97 -12.07 3.81 13.75
C GLN A 97 -12.84 5.14 13.80
N VAL A 98 -12.29 6.19 13.19
CA VAL A 98 -12.91 7.53 13.17
C VAL A 98 -14.30 7.49 12.52
N VAL A 99 -14.42 6.82 11.36
CA VAL A 99 -15.71 6.67 10.65
C VAL A 99 -16.71 5.84 11.45
N SER A 100 -16.23 4.83 12.20
CA SER A 100 -17.10 4.02 13.06
C SER A 100 -17.61 4.80 14.28
N ASP A 101 -16.76 5.62 14.89
CA ASP A 101 -17.10 6.37 16.10
C ASP A 101 -17.99 7.58 15.80
N VAL A 102 -17.75 8.24 14.67
CA VAL A 102 -18.47 9.45 14.26
C VAL A 102 -18.86 9.35 12.77
N PRO A 103 -19.87 8.53 12.42
CA PRO A 103 -20.21 8.24 11.02
C PRO A 103 -20.74 9.44 10.24
N SER A 104 -21.16 10.51 10.91
CA SER A 104 -21.61 11.77 10.31
C SER A 104 -20.51 12.84 10.26
N SER A 105 -19.27 12.50 10.61
CA SER A 105 -18.13 13.42 10.53
C SER A 105 -17.87 13.84 9.09
N SER A 106 -17.58 15.13 8.90
CA SER A 106 -17.08 15.66 7.63
C SER A 106 -15.62 15.22 7.40
N TYR A 107 -15.16 15.26 6.15
CA TYR A 107 -13.75 14.99 5.81
C TYR A 107 -12.78 15.84 6.63
N LYS A 108 -13.12 17.11 6.91
CA LYS A 108 -12.29 17.98 7.75
C LYS A 108 -12.15 17.46 9.18
N GLN A 109 -13.25 17.01 9.79
CA GLN A 109 -13.26 16.46 11.14
C GLN A 109 -12.51 15.12 11.22
N GLN A 110 -12.59 14.32 10.16
CA GLN A 110 -11.84 13.06 10.08
C GLN A 110 -10.33 13.31 9.96
N ALA A 111 -9.93 14.25 9.10
CA ALA A 111 -8.54 14.64 8.94
C ALA A 111 -7.95 15.19 10.25
N GLU A 112 -8.72 16.03 10.96
CA GLU A 112 -8.36 16.54 12.29
C GLU A 112 -8.20 15.42 13.32
N ALA A 113 -9.11 14.45 13.37
CA ALA A 113 -9.02 13.30 14.27
C ALA A 113 -7.80 12.40 14.00
N LEU A 114 -7.34 12.35 12.74
CA LEU A 114 -6.17 11.58 12.31
C LEU A 114 -4.85 12.38 12.41
N GLY A 115 -4.93 13.69 12.69
CA GLY A 115 -3.77 14.58 12.71
C GLY A 115 -3.11 14.78 11.35
N ILE A 116 -3.89 14.73 10.26
CA ILE A 116 -3.43 14.89 8.87
C ILE A 116 -4.19 16.01 8.15
N SER A 117 -3.68 16.42 6.99
CA SER A 117 -4.40 17.32 6.07
C SER A 117 -5.58 16.61 5.37
N VAL A 118 -6.49 17.40 4.79
CA VAL A 118 -7.61 16.85 4.01
C VAL A 118 -7.09 16.17 2.75
N GLU A 119 -6.05 16.72 2.13
CA GLU A 119 -5.37 16.15 0.98
C GLU A 119 -4.75 14.79 1.32
N GLU A 120 -4.08 14.66 2.48
CA GLU A 120 -3.59 13.37 2.96
C GLU A 120 -4.73 12.38 3.24
N LEU A 121 -5.85 12.85 3.79
CA LEU A 121 -7.03 12.01 4.02
C LEU A 121 -7.62 11.48 2.71
N GLU A 122 -7.69 12.31 1.66
CA GLU A 122 -8.13 11.87 0.33
C GLU A 122 -7.25 10.75 -0.21
N ILE A 123 -5.94 10.83 0.01
CA ILE A 123 -5.00 9.76 -0.33
C ILE A 123 -5.33 8.51 0.48
N VAL A 124 -5.51 8.59 1.82
CA VAL A 124 -5.89 7.43 2.65
C VAL A 124 -7.18 6.76 2.14
N TYR A 125 -8.20 7.55 1.77
CA TYR A 125 -9.41 7.02 1.17
C TYR A 125 -9.17 6.35 -0.18
N GLY A 126 -8.32 6.92 -1.03
CA GLY A 126 -7.91 6.29 -2.29
C GLY A 126 -7.31 4.90 -2.08
N TYR A 127 -6.45 4.75 -1.07
CA TYR A 127 -5.85 3.46 -0.71
C TYR A 127 -6.87 2.50 -0.11
N PHE A 128 -7.80 3.00 0.71
CA PHE A 128 -8.88 2.19 1.23
C PHE A 128 -9.76 1.63 0.11
N VAL A 129 -10.08 2.43 -0.91
CA VAL A 129 -10.83 1.97 -2.09
C VAL A 129 -10.04 0.94 -2.89
N LEU A 130 -8.73 1.13 -3.08
CA LEU A 130 -7.87 0.11 -3.71
C LEU A 130 -7.88 -1.20 -2.92
N LEU A 131 -7.90 -1.14 -1.60
CA LEU A 131 -7.98 -2.30 -0.72
C LEU A 131 -9.33 -3.02 -0.80
N LEU A 132 -10.41 -2.37 -1.22
CA LEU A 132 -11.73 -3.01 -1.39
C LEU A 132 -11.90 -3.72 -2.74
N LYS A 133 -11.02 -3.45 -3.71
CA LYS A 133 -10.96 -4.21 -4.96
C LYS A 133 -10.31 -5.58 -4.75
#